data_AF-W7MAU1-F1
#
_entry.id   AF-W7MAU1-F1
#
_cell.length_a   1.000
_cell.length_b   1.000
_cell.length_c   1.000
_cell.angle_alpha   90.00
_cell.angle_beta   90.00
_cell.angle_gamma   90.00
#
_symmetry.space_group_name_H-M   'P 1'
#
loop_
_entity.id
_entity.type
_entity.pdbx_description
1 polymer ?
#
loop_
_entity_poly.entity_id
_entity_poly.type
_entity_poly.pdbx_seq_one_letter_code
_entity_poly.pdbx_strand_id
1 'polypeptide(L)'
;MKLQKHMHLPWRGFIGLAKATAPLRDAGFELSVTLNEEEWSDIPSQYRDFHKALATKAITGTQLDAANLRFQQAMPEFIAD
;
A
#
# COMPACT_ATOMS: atom_id res chain seq x y z
N MET A 1 -2.05 -9.21 -18.57
CA MET A 1 -0.59 -9.26 -18.30
C MET A 1 -0.38 -8.84 -16.86
N LYS A 2 0.35 -9.63 -16.07
CA LYS A 2 0.52 -9.42 -14.62
C LYS A 2 1.89 -8.82 -14.33
N LEU A 3 1.93 -7.74 -13.54
CA LEU A 3 3.16 -7.06 -13.16
C LEU A 3 3.34 -7.14 -11.65
N GLN A 4 4.54 -7.56 -11.22
CA GLN A 4 4.91 -7.67 -9.80
C GLN A 4 5.94 -6.59 -9.46
N LYS A 5 5.71 -5.87 -8.37
CA LYS A 5 6.64 -4.85 -7.84
C LYS A 5 7.10 -5.26 -6.44
N HIS A 6 8.40 -5.16 -6.20
CA HIS A 6 9.02 -5.37 -4.90
C HIS A 6 9.25 -4.02 -4.23
N MET A 7 8.88 -3.90 -2.96
CA MET A 7 8.99 -2.66 -2.21
C MET A 7 9.95 -2.86 -1.03
N HIS A 8 11.02 -2.05 -1.00
CA HIS A 8 12.23 -2.24 -0.19
C HIS A 8 12.45 -1.15 0.89
N LEU A 9 11.51 -0.21 1.06
CA LEU A 9 11.53 0.79 2.13
C LEU A 9 10.11 1.18 2.53
N PRO A 10 9.82 1.39 3.83
CA PRO A 10 8.46 1.62 4.30
C PRO A 10 7.83 2.90 3.70
N TRP A 11 8.51 4.06 3.70
CA TRP A 11 7.87 5.34 3.34
C TRP A 11 8.37 6.05 2.08
N ARG A 12 9.68 6.10 1.83
CA ARG A 12 10.22 6.98 0.78
C ARG A 12 9.91 6.54 -0.65
N GLY A 13 9.68 5.25 -0.88
CA GLY A 13 9.37 4.72 -2.21
C GLY A 13 7.89 4.71 -2.55
N PHE A 14 7.00 4.79 -1.54
CA PHE A 14 5.58 4.48 -1.70
C PHE A 14 4.86 5.41 -2.69
N ILE A 15 4.90 6.72 -2.43
CA ILE A 15 4.21 7.72 -3.24
C ILE A 15 4.75 7.70 -4.68
N GLY A 16 6.06 7.49 -4.83
CA GLY A 16 6.69 7.35 -6.14
C GLY A 16 6.22 6.12 -6.90
N LEU A 17 6.16 4.96 -6.24
CA LEU A 17 5.66 3.73 -6.82
C LEU A 17 4.18 3.81 -7.19
N ALA A 18 3.34 4.37 -6.32
CA ALA A 18 1.91 4.56 -6.60
C ALA A 18 1.70 5.45 -7.83
N LYS A 19 2.43 6.58 -7.93
CA LYS A 19 2.39 7.45 -9.11
C LYS A 19 2.88 6.76 -10.38
N ALA A 20 3.98 6.00 -10.29
CA ALA A 20 4.56 5.30 -11.44
C ALA A 20 3.68 4.13 -11.92
N THR A 21 2.88 3.54 -11.03
CA THR A 21 2.02 2.40 -11.35
C THR A 21 0.59 2.79 -11.72
N ALA A 22 0.16 4.02 -11.41
CA ALA A 22 -1.16 4.52 -11.77
C ALA A 22 -1.50 4.38 -13.28
N PRO A 23 -0.63 4.77 -14.24
CA PRO A 23 -0.95 4.60 -15.67
C PRO A 23 -1.14 3.14 -16.08
N LEU A 24 -0.44 2.21 -15.44
CA LEU A 24 -0.55 0.78 -15.72
C LEU A 24 -1.88 0.22 -15.17
N ARG A 25 -2.24 0.62 -13.95
CA ARG A 25 -3.54 0.27 -13.37
C ARG A 25 -4.68 0.82 -14.21
N ASP A 26 -4.59 2.09 -14.62
CA ASP A 26 -5.62 2.77 -15.40
C ASP A 26 -5.73 2.18 -16.82
N ALA A 27 -4.65 1.59 -17.35
CA ALA A 27 -4.64 0.80 -18.58
C ALA A 27 -5.16 -0.64 -18.41
N GLY A 28 -5.64 -1.02 -17.22
CA GLY A 28 -6.26 -2.32 -16.95
C GLY A 28 -5.28 -3.45 -16.65
N PHE A 29 -4.01 -3.16 -16.33
CA PHE A 29 -3.07 -4.19 -15.90
C PHE A 29 -3.38 -4.66 -14.48
N GLU A 30 -3.30 -5.98 -14.27
CA GLU A 30 -3.35 -6.56 -12.93
C GLU A 30 -1.98 -6.39 -12.27
N LEU A 31 -1.95 -5.59 -11.21
CA LEU A 31 -0.74 -5.28 -10.44
C LEU A 31 -0.73 -6.05 -9.12
N SER A 32 0.46 -6.47 -8.71
CA SER A 32 0.68 -7.12 -7.42
C SER A 32 1.92 -6.55 -6.74
N VAL A 33 1.90 -6.51 -5.41
CA VAL A 33 2.99 -5.97 -4.59
C VAL A 33 3.51 -7.08 -3.69
N THR A 34 4.84 -7.18 -3.60
CA THR A 34 5.52 -8.02 -2.61
C THR A 34 6.29 -7.10 -1.67
N LEU A 35 5.98 -7.21 -0.39
CA LEU A 35 6.53 -6.41 0.68
C LEU A 35 7.60 -7.23 1.41
N ASN A 36 8.77 -6.67 1.64
CA ASN A 36 9.78 -7.33 2.45
C ASN A 36 9.44 -7.20 3.93
N GLU A 37 9.09 -8.30 4.61
CA GLU A 37 8.66 -8.29 6.00
C GLU A 37 9.72 -7.73 6.98
N GLU A 38 11.01 -7.97 6.71
CA GLU A 38 12.11 -7.56 7.59
C GLU A 38 12.17 -6.04 7.78
N GLU A 39 11.87 -5.26 6.74
CA GLU A 39 11.91 -3.79 6.76
C GLU A 39 10.78 -3.13 7.54
N TRP A 40 9.77 -3.91 7.91
CA TRP A 40 8.60 -3.43 8.63
C TRP A 40 8.60 -3.93 10.07
N SER A 41 9.63 -4.66 10.48
CA SER A 41 9.75 -5.28 11.80
C SER A 41 9.78 -4.25 12.94
N ASP A 42 10.33 -3.07 12.69
CA ASP A 42 10.41 -1.96 13.66
C ASP A 42 9.09 -1.19 13.84
N ILE A 43 8.09 -1.44 12.98
CA ILE A 43 6.79 -0.76 13.05
C ILE A 43 5.83 -1.62 13.88
N PRO A 44 5.14 -1.06 14.89
CA PRO A 44 4.17 -1.83 15.66
C PRO A 44 3.08 -2.43 14.74
N SER A 45 2.68 -3.67 15.02
CA SER A 45 1.86 -4.49 14.11
C SER A 45 0.63 -3.78 13.56
N GLN A 46 -0.13 -3.09 14.42
CA GLN A 46 -1.34 -2.37 14.03
C GLN A 46 -1.09 -1.28 12.97
N TYR A 47 0.02 -0.52 13.09
CA TYR A 47 0.39 0.49 12.12
C TYR A 47 1.01 -0.15 10.89
N ARG A 48 1.84 -1.17 11.08
CA ARG A 48 2.47 -1.92 9.99
C ARG A 48 1.43 -2.45 9.03
N ASP A 49 0.45 -3.21 9.53
CA ASP A 49 -0.51 -3.91 8.70
C ASP A 49 -1.40 -2.92 7.94
N PHE A 50 -1.80 -1.82 8.60
CA PHE A 50 -2.53 -0.73 7.96
C PHE A 50 -1.75 -0.06 6.82
N HIS A 51 -0.50 0.28 7.06
CA HIS A 51 0.31 0.93 6.04
C HIS A 51 0.64 0.00 4.87
N LYS A 52 0.87 -1.30 5.12
CA LYS A 52 1.01 -2.30 4.05
C LYS A 52 -0.26 -2.41 3.21
N ALA A 53 -1.43 -2.33 3.85
CA ALA A 53 -2.72 -2.33 3.18
C ALA A 53 -2.92 -1.06 2.34
N LEU A 54 -2.57 0.12 2.87
CA LEU A 54 -2.56 1.37 2.10
C LEU A 54 -1.60 1.31 0.90
N ALA A 55 -0.41 0.74 1.11
CA ALA A 55 0.59 0.60 0.07
C ALA A 55 0.08 -0.26 -1.09
N THR A 56 -0.47 -1.42 -0.73
CA THR A 56 -1.12 -2.34 -1.67
C THR A 56 -2.25 -1.63 -2.40
N LYS A 57 -3.20 -1.02 -1.67
CA LYS A 57 -4.34 -0.31 -2.25
C LYS A 57 -3.93 0.74 -3.29
N ALA A 58 -2.93 1.57 -2.99
CA ALA A 58 -2.58 2.64 -3.92
C ALA A 58 -1.89 2.12 -5.19
N ILE A 59 -1.11 1.03 -5.09
CA ILE A 59 -0.42 0.43 -6.23
C ILE A 59 -1.36 -0.43 -7.06
N THR A 60 -2.16 -1.30 -6.43
CA THR A 60 -2.97 -2.29 -7.12
C THR A 60 -4.41 -1.85 -7.35
N GLY A 61 -4.89 -0.84 -6.61
CA GLY A 61 -6.31 -0.47 -6.57
C GLY A 61 -7.17 -1.39 -5.68
N THR A 62 -6.56 -2.37 -4.99
CA THR A 62 -7.30 -3.29 -4.12
C THR A 62 -7.92 -2.53 -2.94
N GLN A 63 -9.18 -2.84 -2.61
CA GLN A 63 -9.86 -2.22 -1.47
C GLN A 63 -9.24 -2.66 -0.15
N LEU A 64 -9.30 -1.78 0.86
CA LEU A 64 -8.94 -2.15 2.22
C LEU A 64 -9.98 -3.12 2.78
N ASP A 65 -9.54 -4.08 3.59
CA ASP A 65 -10.44 -4.92 4.37
C ASP A 65 -11.14 -4.12 5.49
N ALA A 66 -12.11 -4.76 6.15
CA ALA A 66 -12.91 -4.14 7.20
C ALA A 66 -12.09 -3.68 8.41
N ALA A 67 -10.98 -4.35 8.76
CA ALA A 67 -10.14 -3.98 9.88
C ALA A 67 -9.34 -2.70 9.56
N ASN A 68 -8.75 -2.66 8.36
CA ASN A 68 -7.99 -1.52 7.86
C ASN A 68 -8.88 -0.30 7.57
N LEU A 69 -10.13 -0.51 7.11
CA LEU A 69 -11.12 0.57 6.98
C LEU A 69 -11.49 1.18 8.33
N ARG A 70 -11.74 0.36 9.36
CA ARG A 70 -12.01 0.84 10.72
C ARG A 70 -10.82 1.58 11.30
N PHE A 71 -9.60 1.08 11.04
CA PHE A 71 -8.37 1.75 11.46
C PHE A 71 -8.23 3.13 10.82
N GLN A 72 -8.48 3.25 9.50
CA GLN A 72 -8.49 4.54 8.80
C GLN A 72 -9.51 5.52 9.38
N GLN A 73 -10.71 5.04 9.72
CA GLN A 73 -11.77 5.88 10.31
C GLN A 73 -11.43 6.35 11.74
N ALA A 74 -10.71 5.52 12.49
CA ALA A 74 -10.27 5.84 13.85
C ALA A 74 -9.09 6.82 13.89
N MET A 75 -8.38 6.99 12.77
CA MET A 75 -7.19 7.86 12.67
C MET A 75 -7.32 8.82 11.48
N PRO A 76 -8.03 9.96 11.65
CA PRO A 76 -8.27 10.92 10.58
C PRO A 76 -6.99 11.56 10.02
N GLU A 77 -5.89 11.52 10.76
CA GLU A 77 -4.56 11.94 10.32
C GLU A 77 -3.98 11.13 9.14
N PHE A 78 -4.51 9.93 8.86
CA PHE A 78 -4.17 9.14 7.66
C PHE A 78 -5.16 9.35 6.50
N ILE A 79 -6.21 10.14 6.70
CA ILE A 79 -7.12 10.63 5.66
C ILE A 79 -6.56 11.98 5.18
N ALA A 80 -5.39 11.97 4.55
CA ALA A 80 -4.90 13.15 3.84
C ALA A 80 -5.50 13.16 2.44
N ASP A 81 -6.17 14.27 2.10
CA ASP A 81 -6.76 14.60 0.78
C ASP A 81 -5.82 14.31 -0.42
#